data_AF-A0A150VNV1-F1
#
_entry.id   AF-A0A150VNV1-F1
#
_cell.length_a   1.000
_cell.length_b   1.000
_cell.length_c   1.000
_cell.angle_alpha   90.00
_cell.angle_beta   90.00
_cell.angle_gamma   90.00
#
_symmetry.space_group_name_H-M   'P 1'
#
loop_
_entity.id
_entity.type
_entity.pdbx_description
1 polymer ?
#
loop_
_entity_poly.entity_id
_entity_poly.type
_entity_poly.pdbx_seq_one_letter_code
_entity_poly.pdbx_strand_id
1 'polypeptide(L)'
;MSVVPSSLLPASAAPAFRGRIGRDVRSGHYAVPHRYRLHVAPSSPGCLGIALVHGLLGLDDTLPLAVLPDTPDAPDGGYAALRPLYEASAHLYDGPASAPVLSDGWTGRIVTTHVPDILRDLALRFRGDGPDLLPEEHRAETDAVADLCERNVNRAAQRAGELGLDDGAAHHEPLGVLFAALDSLERRLAHRPYVLGDGPTLADVHVWVTLVQLDTVHRWHLDAAAMDRVADHPALWAYAQRLAVRTEFARHLDIDAVLRRHRSHCRGREAAGAGIRIVDWSAAPR
;
A
#
# COMPACT_ATOMS: atom_id res chain seq x y z
N MET A 1 -38.84 -4.54 35.45
CA MET A 1 -37.53 -4.84 34.83
C MET A 1 -37.41 -3.97 33.59
N SER A 2 -36.62 -2.90 33.66
CA SER A 2 -36.48 -1.93 32.57
C SER A 2 -35.48 -2.49 31.55
N VAL A 3 -35.96 -2.77 30.34
CA VAL A 3 -35.12 -3.18 29.20
C VAL A 3 -34.54 -1.89 28.62
N VAL A 4 -33.23 -1.73 28.74
CA VAL A 4 -32.53 -0.62 28.10
C VAL A 4 -32.47 -0.91 26.59
N PRO A 5 -32.88 0.02 25.70
CA PRO A 5 -32.79 -0.19 24.26
C PRO A 5 -31.32 -0.27 23.83
N SER A 6 -30.98 -1.21 22.95
CA SER A 6 -29.63 -1.45 22.40
C SER A 6 -29.05 -0.30 21.53
N SER A 7 -29.56 0.93 21.64
CA SER A 7 -29.20 2.05 20.78
C SER A 7 -28.20 3.04 21.40
N LEU A 8 -27.42 2.61 22.41
CA LEU A 8 -26.41 3.45 23.07
C LEU A 8 -24.99 2.84 23.10
N LEU A 9 -24.73 1.82 22.28
CA LEU A 9 -23.33 1.46 22.02
C LEU A 9 -22.80 2.43 20.95
N PRO A 10 -21.74 3.23 21.23
CA PRO A 10 -21.03 3.91 20.16
C PRO A 10 -20.61 2.86 19.13
N ALA A 11 -20.70 3.17 17.84
CA ALA A 11 -20.15 2.31 16.79
C ALA A 11 -18.73 1.92 17.22
N SER A 12 -18.55 0.65 17.60
CA SER A 12 -17.29 0.18 18.13
C SER A 12 -16.26 0.41 17.04
N ALA A 13 -15.24 1.22 17.32
CA ALA A 13 -14.12 1.36 16.40
C ALA A 13 -13.60 -0.06 16.14
N ALA A 14 -13.61 -0.49 14.87
CA ALA A 14 -13.20 -1.85 14.51
C ALA A 14 -11.86 -2.17 15.19
N PRO A 15 -11.73 -3.31 15.88
CA PRO A 15 -10.56 -3.63 16.68
C PRO A 15 -9.28 -3.53 15.84
N ALA A 16 -8.32 -2.78 16.34
CA ALA A 16 -7.03 -2.60 15.70
C ALA A 16 -6.10 -3.77 16.06
N PHE A 17 -5.89 -4.71 15.14
CA PHE A 17 -4.92 -5.80 15.32
C PHE A 17 -3.50 -5.28 15.08
N ARG A 18 -2.75 -5.07 16.17
CA ARG A 18 -1.40 -4.48 16.17
C ARG A 18 -0.34 -5.39 16.81
N GLY A 19 -0.52 -6.71 16.72
CA GLY A 19 0.51 -7.66 17.11
C GLY A 19 1.77 -7.51 16.26
N ARG A 20 2.92 -7.87 16.82
CA ARG A 20 4.24 -7.77 16.15
C ARG A 20 4.97 -9.09 16.19
N ILE A 21 5.63 -9.43 15.09
CA ILE A 21 6.55 -10.57 15.02
C ILE A 21 7.90 -10.14 15.60
N GLY A 22 8.41 -10.93 16.54
CA GLY A 22 9.69 -10.64 17.15
C GLY A 22 10.06 -11.59 18.28
N ARG A 23 11.07 -11.19 19.04
CA ARG A 23 11.58 -11.93 20.20
C ARG A 23 10.88 -11.54 21.50
N ASP A 24 9.87 -10.66 21.44
CA ASP A 24 9.13 -10.28 22.62
C ASP A 24 8.28 -11.46 23.09
N VAL A 25 8.67 -12.01 24.23
CA VAL A 25 7.99 -13.12 24.90
C VAL A 25 6.52 -12.78 25.18
N ARG A 26 6.18 -11.49 25.31
CA ARG A 26 4.81 -11.02 25.55
C ARG A 26 3.93 -11.05 24.30
N SER A 27 4.51 -11.00 23.09
CA SER A 27 3.73 -11.09 21.86
C SER A 27 3.42 -12.53 21.47
N GLY A 28 4.30 -13.49 21.82
CA GLY A 28 4.15 -14.90 21.48
C GLY A 28 4.33 -15.22 19.98
N HIS A 29 4.68 -14.21 19.17
CA HIS A 29 4.81 -14.30 17.71
C HIS A 29 6.28 -14.32 17.30
N TYR A 30 6.95 -15.46 17.44
CA TYR A 30 8.31 -15.67 16.97
C TYR A 30 8.36 -15.88 15.46
N ALA A 31 9.37 -15.32 14.79
CA ALA A 31 9.60 -15.52 13.36
C ALA A 31 9.98 -16.98 13.07
N VAL A 32 8.97 -17.80 12.75
CA VAL A 32 9.11 -19.23 12.46
C VAL A 32 8.59 -19.47 11.03
N PRO A 33 9.39 -20.13 10.16
CA PRO A 33 8.93 -20.52 8.83
C PRO A 33 7.64 -21.34 8.88
N HIS A 34 6.76 -21.14 7.90
CA HIS A 34 5.47 -21.81 7.71
C HIS A 34 4.44 -21.61 8.84
N ARG A 35 4.73 -20.80 9.85
CA ARG A 35 3.76 -20.46 10.90
C ARG A 35 2.75 -19.42 10.43
N TYR A 36 3.21 -18.41 9.71
CA TYR A 36 2.38 -17.27 9.32
C TYR A 36 1.90 -17.36 7.89
N ARG A 37 0.78 -16.69 7.61
CA ARG A 37 0.23 -16.53 6.26
C ARG A 37 -0.16 -15.08 6.04
N LEU A 38 0.19 -14.55 4.87
CA LEU A 38 -0.26 -13.26 4.38
C LEU A 38 -1.52 -13.45 3.54
N HIS A 39 -2.48 -12.56 3.70
CA HIS A 39 -3.65 -12.45 2.84
C HIS A 39 -3.71 -11.03 2.28
N VAL A 40 -3.58 -10.91 0.97
CA VAL A 40 -3.37 -9.61 0.30
C VAL A 40 -4.26 -9.48 -0.93
N ALA A 41 -4.70 -8.27 -1.23
CA ALA A 41 -5.33 -7.91 -2.50
C ALA A 41 -4.44 -6.87 -3.21
N PRO A 42 -3.48 -7.28 -4.07
CA PRO A 42 -2.48 -6.39 -4.67
C PRO A 42 -3.07 -5.23 -5.50
N SER A 43 -4.35 -5.28 -5.82
CA SER A 43 -5.12 -4.15 -6.35
C SER A 43 -5.15 -2.92 -5.42
N SER A 44 -4.83 -3.08 -4.13
CA SER A 44 -4.68 -1.99 -3.16
C SER A 44 -3.20 -1.69 -2.87
N PRO A 45 -2.83 -0.40 -2.70
CA PRO A 45 -1.42 0.00 -2.61
C PRO A 45 -0.68 -0.64 -1.44
N GLY A 46 -1.31 -0.73 -0.25
CA GLY A 46 -0.68 -1.35 0.91
C GLY A 46 -0.43 -2.85 0.72
N CYS A 47 -1.36 -3.57 0.10
CA CYS A 47 -1.19 -4.98 -0.23
C CYS A 47 -0.14 -5.20 -1.33
N LEU A 48 -0.09 -4.32 -2.33
CA LEU A 48 0.94 -4.34 -3.36
C LEU A 48 2.32 -4.21 -2.72
N GLY A 49 2.52 -3.22 -1.84
CA GLY A 49 3.77 -3.06 -1.11
C GLY A 49 4.19 -4.30 -0.32
N ILE A 50 3.24 -4.97 0.34
CA ILE A 50 3.51 -6.23 1.05
C ILE A 50 3.93 -7.35 0.09
N ALA A 51 3.23 -7.50 -1.04
CA ALA A 51 3.56 -8.50 -2.04
C ALA A 51 4.93 -8.26 -2.69
N LEU A 52 5.31 -7.00 -2.90
CA LEU A 52 6.64 -6.60 -3.37
C LEU A 52 7.74 -6.99 -2.37
N VAL A 53 7.56 -6.66 -1.08
CA VAL A 53 8.52 -7.04 -0.03
C VAL A 53 8.63 -8.56 0.09
N HIS A 54 7.51 -9.27 0.00
CA HIS A 54 7.50 -10.74 0.00
C HIS A 54 8.33 -11.32 -1.16
N GLY A 55 8.16 -10.80 -2.37
CA GLY A 55 8.94 -11.20 -3.55
C GLY A 55 10.42 -10.84 -3.45
N LEU A 56 10.75 -9.61 -3.02
CA LEU A 56 12.13 -9.14 -2.84
C LEU A 56 12.92 -9.98 -1.82
N LEU A 57 12.24 -10.51 -0.82
CA LEU A 57 12.83 -11.37 0.21
C LEU A 57 12.75 -12.87 -0.13
N GLY A 58 12.15 -13.26 -1.26
CA GLY A 58 12.04 -14.66 -1.69
C GLY A 58 11.25 -15.54 -0.72
N LEU A 59 10.16 -15.02 -0.15
CA LEU A 59 9.46 -15.67 0.97
C LEU A 59 8.44 -16.74 0.57
N ASP A 60 8.33 -17.09 -0.72
CA ASP A 60 7.33 -18.05 -1.24
C ASP A 60 7.25 -19.35 -0.43
N ASP A 61 8.41 -19.94 -0.12
CA ASP A 61 8.46 -21.19 0.63
C ASP A 61 8.25 -20.97 2.14
N THR A 62 8.74 -19.85 2.69
CA THR A 62 8.74 -19.64 4.15
C THR A 62 7.46 -19.03 4.70
N LEU A 63 6.77 -18.18 3.95
CA LEU A 63 5.61 -17.43 4.38
C LEU A 63 4.59 -17.42 3.24
N PRO A 64 3.63 -18.38 3.26
CA PRO A 64 2.61 -18.46 2.23
C PRO A 64 1.82 -17.13 2.08
N LEU A 65 1.64 -16.71 0.83
CA LEU A 65 0.88 -15.54 0.45
C LEU A 65 -0.38 -15.95 -0.31
N ALA A 66 -1.55 -15.66 0.27
CA ALA A 66 -2.85 -15.85 -0.34
C ALA A 66 -3.31 -14.55 -1.01
N VAL A 67 -3.51 -14.60 -2.33
CA VAL A 67 -4.08 -13.49 -3.09
C VAL A 67 -5.60 -13.57 -3.03
N LEU A 68 -6.21 -12.49 -2.53
CA LEU A 68 -7.66 -12.31 -2.45
C LEU A 68 -8.20 -11.73 -3.77
N PRO A 69 -9.53 -11.76 -3.98
CA PRO A 69 -10.14 -11.06 -5.10
C PRO A 69 -9.75 -9.58 -5.18
N ASP A 70 -9.74 -8.99 -6.37
CA ASP A 70 -9.32 -7.60 -6.57
C ASP A 70 -10.20 -6.59 -5.82
N THR A 71 -11.48 -6.92 -5.67
CA THR A 71 -12.50 -6.15 -4.97
C THR A 71 -13.09 -6.97 -3.84
N PRO A 72 -13.47 -6.34 -2.72
CA PRO A 72 -14.22 -7.02 -1.67
C PRO A 72 -15.47 -7.71 -2.23
N ASP A 73 -15.74 -8.94 -1.78
CA ASP A 73 -16.80 -9.83 -2.27
C ASP A 73 -17.91 -10.07 -1.23
N ALA A 74 -17.81 -9.45 -0.05
CA ALA A 74 -18.84 -9.48 0.98
C ALA A 74 -19.74 -8.22 0.94
N PRO A 75 -21.03 -8.33 1.34
CA PRO A 75 -21.99 -7.21 1.30
C PRO A 75 -21.60 -5.99 2.13
N ASP A 76 -20.78 -6.18 3.16
CA ASP A 76 -20.30 -5.12 4.05
C ASP A 76 -19.00 -4.44 3.55
N GLY A 77 -18.52 -4.81 2.36
CA GLY A 77 -17.28 -4.30 1.78
C GLY A 77 -16.02 -4.99 2.30
N GLY A 78 -16.14 -6.15 2.95
CA GLY A 78 -15.04 -7.02 3.32
C GLY A 78 -14.77 -8.17 2.34
N TYR A 79 -13.78 -9.00 2.67
CA TYR A 79 -13.51 -10.27 1.98
C TYR A 79 -14.14 -11.42 2.75
N ALA A 80 -15.03 -12.18 2.11
CA ALA A 80 -15.71 -13.30 2.72
C ALA A 80 -14.71 -14.34 3.27
N ALA A 81 -13.62 -14.58 2.54
CA ALA A 81 -12.54 -15.49 2.94
C ALA A 81 -11.82 -15.09 4.24
N LEU A 82 -11.84 -13.80 4.61
CA LEU A 82 -11.19 -13.30 5.83
C LEU A 82 -12.11 -13.32 7.05
N ARG A 83 -13.43 -13.48 6.89
CA ARG A 83 -14.41 -13.46 7.98
C ARG A 83 -14.02 -14.38 9.15
N PRO A 84 -13.63 -15.66 8.94
CA PRO A 84 -13.31 -16.55 10.05
C PRO A 84 -12.12 -16.06 10.89
N LEU A 85 -11.12 -15.43 10.26
CA LEU A 85 -9.95 -14.89 10.98
C LEU A 85 -10.34 -13.73 11.90
N TYR A 86 -11.20 -12.84 11.42
CA TYR A 86 -11.68 -11.71 12.20
C TYR A 86 -12.55 -12.16 13.38
N GLU A 87 -13.48 -13.08 13.15
CA GLU A 87 -14.34 -13.66 14.20
C GLU A 87 -13.52 -14.43 15.25
N ALA A 88 -12.47 -15.13 14.85
CA ALA A 88 -11.57 -15.83 15.77
C ALA A 88 -10.69 -14.87 16.61
N SER A 89 -10.51 -13.63 16.14
CA SER A 89 -9.59 -12.65 16.72
C SER A 89 -10.28 -11.57 17.54
N ALA A 90 -11.57 -11.32 17.31
CA ALA A 90 -12.36 -10.35 18.06
C ALA A 90 -13.76 -10.91 18.38
N HIS A 91 -14.13 -10.85 19.66
CA HIS A 91 -15.45 -11.26 20.11
C HIS A 91 -16.52 -10.35 19.51
N LEU A 92 -17.58 -10.94 18.94
CA LEU A 92 -18.70 -10.23 18.32
C LEU A 92 -18.27 -9.22 17.24
N TYR A 93 -17.25 -9.58 16.43
CA TYR A 93 -16.80 -8.72 15.35
C TYR A 93 -17.89 -8.51 14.30
N ASP A 94 -18.33 -7.26 14.14
CA ASP A 94 -19.42 -6.82 13.26
C ASP A 94 -18.95 -5.97 12.07
N GLY A 95 -17.65 -5.65 11.99
CA GLY A 95 -17.06 -4.86 10.91
C GLY A 95 -16.74 -5.64 9.63
N PRO A 96 -16.27 -4.95 8.58
CA PRO A 96 -15.81 -5.58 7.35
C PRO A 96 -14.44 -6.24 7.51
N ALA A 97 -14.34 -7.51 7.14
CA ALA A 97 -13.08 -8.25 7.13
C ALA A 97 -12.15 -7.75 6.01
N SER A 98 -11.29 -6.78 6.32
CA SER A 98 -10.46 -6.07 5.35
C SER A 98 -9.09 -6.73 5.12
N ALA A 99 -8.52 -6.49 3.94
CA ALA A 99 -7.13 -6.84 3.64
C ALA A 99 -6.23 -5.60 3.82
N PRO A 100 -4.94 -5.78 4.14
CA PRO A 100 -4.24 -7.05 4.31
C PRO A 100 -4.39 -7.66 5.71
N VAL A 101 -4.12 -8.97 5.80
CA VAL A 101 -4.05 -9.71 7.06
C VAL A 101 -2.76 -10.51 7.12
N LEU A 102 -2.03 -10.37 8.24
CA LEU A 102 -1.02 -11.33 8.67
C LEU A 102 -1.63 -12.22 9.74
N SER A 103 -1.83 -13.51 9.44
CA SER A 103 -2.43 -14.49 10.35
C SER A 103 -1.40 -15.48 10.89
N ASP A 104 -1.60 -15.93 12.12
CA ASP A 104 -0.87 -17.02 12.75
C ASP A 104 -1.62 -18.35 12.54
N GLY A 105 -1.03 -19.24 11.76
CA GLY A 105 -1.60 -20.54 11.42
C GLY A 105 -1.70 -21.50 12.61
N TRP A 106 -0.95 -21.27 13.68
CA TRP A 106 -1.03 -22.10 14.89
C TRP A 106 -2.24 -21.76 15.75
N THR A 107 -2.58 -20.47 15.85
CA THR A 107 -3.70 -20.00 16.67
C THR A 107 -4.98 -19.77 15.86
N GLY A 108 -4.89 -19.69 14.53
CA GLY A 108 -6.01 -19.34 13.65
C GLY A 108 -6.45 -17.88 13.80
N ARG A 109 -5.58 -17.01 14.32
CA ARG A 109 -5.89 -15.61 14.65
C ARG A 109 -5.05 -14.63 13.84
N ILE A 110 -5.52 -13.39 13.80
CA ILE A 110 -4.85 -12.25 13.20
C ILE A 110 -3.73 -11.80 14.14
N VAL A 111 -2.52 -11.70 13.60
CA VAL A 111 -1.38 -11.03 14.25
C VAL A 111 -1.55 -9.53 14.07
N THR A 112 -1.63 -9.07 12.81
CA THR A 112 -1.83 -7.66 12.49
C THR A 112 -2.48 -7.45 11.13
N THR A 113 -3.17 -6.32 11.02
CA THR A 113 -3.70 -5.77 9.77
C THR A 113 -3.00 -4.45 9.38
N HIS A 114 -1.98 -4.03 10.15
CA HIS A 114 -1.33 -2.74 9.96
C HIS A 114 -0.16 -2.85 8.98
N VAL A 115 -0.34 -2.29 7.78
CA VAL A 115 0.65 -2.37 6.68
C VAL A 115 2.06 -1.98 7.10
N PRO A 116 2.32 -0.83 7.78
CA PRO A 116 3.65 -0.47 8.22
C PRO A 116 4.28 -1.48 9.21
N ASP A 117 3.48 -2.12 10.06
CA ASP A 117 3.99 -3.14 10.98
C ASP A 117 4.34 -4.42 10.21
N ILE A 118 3.50 -4.84 9.25
CA ILE A 118 3.77 -5.99 8.37
C ILE A 118 5.06 -5.78 7.57
N LEU A 119 5.20 -4.65 6.88
CA LEU A 119 6.39 -4.37 6.05
C LEU A 119 7.68 -4.41 6.88
N ARG A 120 7.69 -3.78 8.07
CA ARG A 120 8.86 -3.79 8.96
C ARG A 120 9.15 -5.18 9.51
N ASP A 121 8.12 -5.93 9.89
CA ASP A 121 8.31 -7.28 10.43
C ASP A 121 8.83 -8.23 9.35
N LEU A 122 8.36 -8.14 8.10
CA LEU A 122 8.94 -8.89 6.98
C LEU A 122 10.42 -8.53 6.77
N ALA A 123 10.72 -7.22 6.62
CA ALA A 123 12.07 -6.73 6.35
C ALA A 123 13.08 -7.08 7.46
N LEU A 124 12.66 -7.06 8.73
CA LEU A 124 13.56 -7.29 9.87
C LEU A 124 13.62 -8.74 10.34
N ARG A 125 12.54 -9.52 10.15
CA ARG A 125 12.40 -10.84 10.79
C ARG A 125 12.46 -12.01 9.82
N PHE A 126 12.14 -11.78 8.55
CA PHE A 126 12.08 -12.84 7.53
C PHE A 126 13.13 -12.68 6.43
N ARG A 127 14.00 -11.65 6.50
CA ARG A 127 15.03 -11.39 5.48
C ARG A 127 15.87 -12.61 5.09
N GLY A 128 16.29 -13.42 6.06
CA GLY A 128 17.30 -14.44 5.84
C GLY A 128 18.55 -13.86 5.16
N ASP A 129 18.96 -14.48 4.06
CA ASP A 129 20.07 -14.03 3.20
C ASP A 129 19.64 -13.04 2.09
N GLY A 130 18.36 -12.66 2.05
CA GLY A 130 17.82 -11.69 1.09
C GLY A 130 18.38 -10.26 1.28
N PRO A 131 17.97 -9.30 0.44
CA PRO A 131 18.44 -7.91 0.52
C PRO A 131 18.09 -7.27 1.87
N ASP A 132 18.96 -6.38 2.36
CA ASP A 132 18.62 -5.56 3.54
C ASP A 132 17.69 -4.41 3.13
N LEU A 133 16.38 -4.66 3.26
CA LEU A 133 15.36 -3.69 2.88
C LEU A 133 15.17 -2.57 3.92
N LEU A 134 15.67 -2.74 5.14
CA LEU A 134 15.55 -1.73 6.21
C LEU A 134 16.85 -1.63 7.03
N PRO A 135 17.97 -1.18 6.40
CA PRO A 135 19.23 -0.96 7.11
C PRO A 135 19.04 0.01 8.26
N GLU A 136 19.70 -0.22 9.40
CA GLU A 136 19.54 0.59 10.61
C GLU A 136 19.79 2.08 10.36
N GLU A 137 20.85 2.40 9.62
CA GLU A 137 21.26 3.75 9.23
C GLU A 137 20.21 4.49 8.38
N HIS A 138 19.37 3.76 7.66
CA HIS A 138 18.37 4.31 6.73
C HIS A 138 16.95 4.32 7.30
N ARG A 139 16.72 3.87 8.54
CA ARG A 139 15.35 3.75 9.11
C ARG A 139 14.60 5.07 9.17
N ALA A 140 15.24 6.11 9.73
CA ALA A 140 14.61 7.41 9.87
C ALA A 140 14.28 8.02 8.49
N GLU A 141 15.18 7.84 7.52
CA GLU A 141 14.96 8.34 6.17
C GLU A 141 13.89 7.53 5.43
N THR A 142 13.83 6.21 5.65
CA THR A 142 12.76 5.35 5.12
C THR A 142 11.39 5.79 5.64
N ASP A 143 11.28 6.06 6.95
CA ASP A 143 10.04 6.56 7.55
C ASP A 143 9.66 7.93 6.97
N ALA A 144 10.64 8.82 6.74
CA ALA A 144 10.41 10.12 6.10
C ALA A 144 9.94 9.99 4.65
N VAL A 145 10.48 9.03 3.88
CA VAL A 145 10.04 8.77 2.50
C VAL A 145 8.63 8.18 2.49
N ALA A 146 8.33 7.21 3.35
CA ALA A 146 6.99 6.64 3.48
C ALA A 146 5.95 7.72 3.79
N ASP A 147 6.33 8.65 4.67
CA ASP A 147 5.50 9.77 5.07
C ASP A 147 5.29 10.80 3.94
N LEU A 148 6.35 11.14 3.19
CA LEU A 148 6.29 11.99 2.00
C LEU A 148 5.35 11.39 0.95
N CYS A 149 5.47 10.08 0.68
CA CYS A 149 4.62 9.35 -0.25
C CYS A 149 3.13 9.40 0.16
N GLU A 150 2.84 9.17 1.45
CA GLU A 150 1.47 9.16 1.94
C GLU A 150 0.86 10.56 2.03
N ARG A 151 1.52 11.48 2.74
CA ARG A 151 0.96 12.80 3.02
C ARG A 151 1.09 13.76 1.84
N ASN A 152 2.25 13.79 1.22
CA ASN A 152 2.57 14.85 0.26
C ASN A 152 2.31 14.43 -1.19
N VAL A 153 2.15 13.13 -1.48
CA VAL A 153 1.77 12.66 -2.82
C VAL A 153 0.34 12.13 -2.80
N ASN A 154 0.07 11.02 -2.11
CA ASN A 154 -1.25 10.36 -2.18
C ASN A 154 -2.38 11.25 -1.66
N ARG A 155 -2.25 11.79 -0.43
CA ARG A 155 -3.30 12.65 0.13
C ARG A 155 -3.39 13.99 -0.57
N ALA A 156 -2.27 14.54 -1.04
CA ALA A 156 -2.26 15.79 -1.79
C ALA A 156 -3.00 15.66 -3.12
N ALA A 157 -2.72 14.60 -3.88
CA ALA A 157 -3.40 14.30 -5.14
C ALA A 157 -4.90 14.03 -4.94
N GLN A 158 -5.25 13.22 -3.94
CA GLN A 158 -6.64 12.96 -3.57
C GLN A 158 -7.37 14.26 -3.21
N ARG A 159 -6.78 15.09 -2.36
CA ARG A 159 -7.38 16.36 -1.91
C ARG A 159 -7.53 17.37 -3.05
N ALA A 160 -6.55 17.44 -3.97
CA ALA A 160 -6.66 18.25 -5.18
C ALA A 160 -7.90 17.82 -5.99
N GLY A 161 -8.07 16.51 -6.20
CA GLY A 161 -9.22 15.97 -6.92
C GLY A 161 -10.58 16.19 -6.24
N GLU A 162 -10.62 16.14 -4.90
CA GLU A 162 -11.84 16.38 -4.12
C GLU A 162 -12.32 17.83 -4.19
N LEU A 163 -11.41 18.80 -4.15
CA LEU A 163 -11.75 20.23 -4.23
C LEU A 163 -12.22 20.61 -5.65
N GLY A 164 -11.64 19.99 -6.68
CA GLY A 164 -11.98 20.26 -8.07
C GLY A 164 -11.54 21.65 -8.57
N LEU A 165 -11.63 21.86 -9.88
CA LEU A 165 -11.16 23.09 -10.55
C LEU A 165 -11.93 24.36 -10.15
N ASP A 166 -13.19 24.20 -9.73
CA ASP A 166 -14.09 25.31 -9.40
C ASP A 166 -13.70 26.02 -8.09
N ASP A 167 -12.86 25.40 -7.25
CA ASP A 167 -12.48 25.90 -5.91
C ASP A 167 -11.18 26.74 -5.91
N GLY A 168 -10.73 27.19 -7.09
CA GLY A 168 -9.71 28.23 -7.27
C GLY A 168 -8.42 28.00 -6.46
N ALA A 169 -8.07 28.93 -5.57
CA ALA A 169 -6.82 28.89 -4.79
C ALA A 169 -6.72 27.68 -3.84
N ALA A 170 -7.85 27.13 -3.37
CA ALA A 170 -7.86 25.96 -2.48
C ALA A 170 -7.40 24.68 -3.21
N HIS A 171 -7.68 24.57 -4.51
CA HIS A 171 -7.21 23.47 -5.35
C HIS A 171 -5.69 23.52 -5.62
N HIS A 172 -5.11 24.73 -5.68
CA HIS A 172 -3.69 24.93 -6.00
C HIS A 172 -2.75 24.56 -4.85
N GLU A 173 -3.18 24.72 -3.59
CA GLU A 173 -2.34 24.41 -2.42
C GLU A 173 -1.93 22.92 -2.36
N PRO A 174 -2.87 21.94 -2.44
CA PRO A 174 -2.52 20.52 -2.50
C PRO A 174 -1.64 20.17 -3.70
N LEU A 175 -1.89 20.77 -4.88
CA LEU A 175 -1.05 20.58 -6.05
C LEU A 175 0.37 21.08 -5.83
N GLY A 176 0.55 22.23 -5.17
CA GLY A 176 1.86 22.73 -4.78
C GLY A 176 2.63 21.77 -3.87
N VAL A 177 1.95 21.15 -2.90
CA VAL A 177 2.52 20.12 -2.03
C VAL A 177 2.93 18.88 -2.83
N LEU A 178 2.08 18.43 -3.75
CA LEU A 178 2.34 17.31 -4.65
C LEU A 178 3.59 17.56 -5.50
N PHE A 179 3.66 18.69 -6.21
CA PHE A 179 4.79 18.98 -7.09
C PHE A 179 6.09 19.14 -6.31
N ALA A 180 6.08 19.80 -5.14
CA ALA A 180 7.27 19.92 -4.31
C ALA A 180 7.81 18.55 -3.85
N ALA A 181 6.92 17.58 -3.59
CA ALA A 181 7.32 16.22 -3.24
C ALA A 181 7.91 15.47 -4.44
N LEU A 182 7.30 15.59 -5.63
CA LEU A 182 7.83 14.98 -6.86
C LEU A 182 9.17 15.60 -7.27
N ASP A 183 9.32 16.93 -7.20
CA ASP A 183 10.59 17.64 -7.45
C ASP A 183 11.72 17.19 -6.51
N SER A 184 11.37 16.83 -5.28
CA SER A 184 12.32 16.29 -4.29
C SER A 184 12.79 14.88 -4.68
N LEU A 185 11.84 14.01 -5.08
CA LEU A 185 12.14 12.64 -5.52
C LEU A 185 12.90 12.63 -6.86
N GLU A 186 12.52 13.49 -7.81
CA GLU A 186 13.18 13.65 -9.11
C GLU A 186 14.66 14.00 -8.94
N ARG A 187 14.98 15.04 -8.17
CA ARG A 187 16.38 15.43 -7.89
C ARG A 187 17.19 14.32 -7.23
N ARG A 188 16.54 13.54 -6.35
CA ARG A 188 17.18 12.41 -5.67
C ARG A 188 17.50 11.27 -6.64
N LEU A 189 16.56 10.93 -7.53
CA LEU A 189 16.65 9.82 -8.48
C LEU A 189 17.38 10.16 -9.77
N ALA A 190 17.62 11.45 -10.06
CA ALA A 190 18.44 11.91 -11.17
C ALA A 190 19.89 11.38 -11.12
N HIS A 191 20.37 11.03 -9.93
CA HIS A 191 21.77 10.63 -9.71
C HIS A 191 21.92 9.29 -8.98
N ARG A 192 20.82 8.61 -8.66
CA ARG A 192 20.85 7.37 -7.85
C ARG A 192 19.98 6.28 -8.47
N PRO A 193 20.43 5.01 -8.43
CA PRO A 193 19.64 3.88 -8.91
C PRO A 193 18.48 3.52 -7.97
N TYR A 194 18.57 3.87 -6.69
CA TYR A 194 17.53 3.66 -5.69
C TYR A 194 17.40 4.89 -4.78
N VAL A 195 16.31 4.96 -4.03
CA VAL A 195 15.97 6.14 -3.21
C VAL A 195 17.05 6.43 -2.16
N LEU A 196 17.57 5.40 -1.49
CA LEU A 196 18.49 5.55 -0.35
C LEU A 196 19.90 4.99 -0.60
N GLY A 197 20.25 4.60 -1.84
CA GLY A 197 21.61 4.11 -2.13
C GLY A 197 21.69 3.25 -3.39
N ASP A 198 22.49 2.19 -3.29
CA ASP A 198 22.84 1.31 -4.42
C ASP A 198 21.96 0.04 -4.52
N GLY A 199 21.08 -0.20 -3.55
CA GLY A 199 20.18 -1.35 -3.51
C GLY A 199 18.75 -0.97 -3.11
N PRO A 200 17.77 -1.86 -3.39
CA PRO A 200 16.38 -1.61 -3.05
C PRO A 200 16.17 -1.64 -1.53
N THR A 201 15.37 -0.71 -1.04
CA THR A 201 14.94 -0.58 0.36
C THR A 201 13.41 -0.46 0.44
N LEU A 202 12.85 -0.44 1.65
CA LEU A 202 11.43 -0.12 1.84
C LEU A 202 11.08 1.28 1.30
N ALA A 203 12.02 2.22 1.26
CA ALA A 203 11.79 3.53 0.66
C ALA A 203 11.47 3.41 -0.84
N ASP A 204 12.14 2.51 -1.56
CA ASP A 204 11.87 2.22 -2.97
C ASP A 204 10.49 1.59 -3.16
N VAL A 205 10.07 0.70 -2.26
CA VAL A 205 8.73 0.10 -2.26
C VAL A 205 7.66 1.18 -2.09
N HIS A 206 7.84 2.10 -1.13
CA HIS A 206 6.90 3.21 -0.91
C HIS A 206 6.80 4.12 -2.12
N VAL A 207 7.94 4.57 -2.66
CA VAL A 207 7.96 5.45 -3.84
C VAL A 207 7.33 4.76 -5.03
N TRP A 208 7.72 3.52 -5.33
CA TRP A 208 7.23 2.82 -6.51
C TRP A 208 5.73 2.56 -6.47
N VAL A 209 5.17 2.10 -5.34
CA VAL A 209 3.72 1.91 -5.17
C VAL A 209 2.99 3.24 -5.32
N THR A 210 3.52 4.34 -4.78
CA THR A 210 2.94 5.68 -4.94
C THR A 210 2.94 6.13 -6.40
N LEU A 211 3.99 5.87 -7.17
CA LEU A 211 4.03 6.20 -8.61
C LEU A 211 3.02 5.38 -9.42
N VAL A 212 2.85 4.09 -9.08
CA VAL A 212 1.78 3.26 -9.66
C VAL A 212 0.42 3.90 -9.38
N GLN A 213 0.13 4.28 -8.13
CA GLN A 213 -1.15 4.93 -7.79
C GLN A 213 -1.33 6.27 -8.51
N LEU A 214 -0.26 7.05 -8.68
CA LEU A 214 -0.30 8.34 -9.35
C LEU A 214 -0.71 8.20 -10.82
N ASP A 215 -0.09 7.27 -11.54
CA ASP A 215 -0.37 7.03 -12.97
C ASP A 215 -1.62 6.16 -13.23
N THR A 216 -2.16 5.46 -12.22
CA THR A 216 -3.34 4.57 -12.43
C THR A 216 -4.62 5.10 -11.81
N VAL A 217 -4.56 5.69 -10.62
CA VAL A 217 -5.71 6.11 -9.81
C VAL A 217 -5.81 7.62 -9.78
N HIS A 218 -4.77 8.32 -9.29
CA HIS A 218 -4.85 9.76 -9.09
C HIS A 218 -4.99 10.55 -10.40
N ARG A 219 -4.52 10.01 -11.53
CA ARG A 219 -4.75 10.63 -12.85
C ARG A 219 -6.22 10.85 -13.22
N TRP A 220 -7.14 10.09 -12.62
CA TRP A 220 -8.59 10.26 -12.85
C TRP A 220 -9.17 11.42 -12.03
N HIS A 221 -8.40 11.97 -11.11
CA HIS A 221 -8.81 13.00 -10.17
C HIS A 221 -8.08 14.33 -10.41
N LEU A 222 -6.91 14.27 -11.05
CA LEU A 222 -6.13 15.44 -11.44
C LEU A 222 -6.55 15.92 -12.84
N ASP A 223 -6.50 17.24 -13.05
CA ASP A 223 -6.71 17.81 -14.38
C ASP A 223 -5.53 17.52 -15.32
N ALA A 224 -5.71 17.80 -16.62
CA ALA A 224 -4.69 17.53 -17.62
C ALA A 224 -3.40 18.33 -17.41
N ALA A 225 -3.48 19.60 -16.99
CA ALA A 225 -2.30 20.43 -16.78
C ALA A 225 -1.48 19.96 -15.56
N ALA A 226 -2.16 19.54 -14.50
CA ALA A 226 -1.53 18.92 -13.34
C ALA A 226 -0.85 17.60 -13.75
N MET A 227 -1.52 16.77 -14.56
CA MET A 227 -0.95 15.52 -15.05
C MET A 227 0.23 15.72 -16.01
N ASP A 228 0.21 16.74 -16.88
CA ASP A 228 1.36 17.11 -17.71
C ASP A 228 2.57 17.45 -16.84
N ARG A 229 2.36 18.21 -15.75
CA ARG A 229 3.43 18.53 -14.81
C ARG A 229 3.91 17.31 -14.03
N VAL A 230 3.03 16.39 -13.66
CA VAL A 230 3.43 15.11 -13.07
C VAL A 230 4.29 14.31 -14.06
N ALA A 231 3.95 14.30 -15.35
CA ALA A 231 4.71 13.63 -16.39
C ALA A 231 6.10 14.24 -16.64
N ASP A 232 6.29 15.52 -16.33
CA ASP A 232 7.57 16.27 -16.48
C ASP A 232 8.64 15.94 -15.40
N HIS A 233 8.64 14.71 -14.89
CA HIS A 233 9.64 14.18 -13.95
C HIS A 233 10.35 12.95 -14.57
N PRO A 234 11.24 13.17 -15.57
CA PRO A 234 11.77 12.08 -16.38
C PRO A 234 12.64 11.08 -15.59
N ALA A 235 13.43 11.51 -14.61
CA ALA A 235 14.25 10.59 -13.83
C ALA A 235 13.38 9.68 -12.94
N LEU A 236 12.30 10.22 -12.37
CA LEU A 236 11.32 9.51 -11.56
C LEU A 236 10.59 8.45 -12.38
N TRP A 237 10.13 8.79 -13.58
CA TRP A 237 9.43 7.84 -14.46
C TRP A 237 10.37 6.83 -15.12
N ALA A 238 11.63 7.19 -15.39
CA ALA A 238 12.66 6.23 -15.80
C ALA A 238 13.01 5.26 -14.67
N TYR A 239 13.06 5.73 -13.41
CA TYR A 239 13.19 4.89 -12.22
C TYR A 239 12.02 3.91 -12.10
N ALA A 240 10.78 4.39 -12.23
CA ALA A 240 9.59 3.56 -12.14
C ALA A 240 9.58 2.42 -13.19
N GLN A 241 9.87 2.76 -14.45
CA GLN A 241 9.97 1.81 -15.56
C GLN A 241 11.08 0.77 -15.34
N ARG A 242 12.26 1.21 -14.90
CA ARG A 242 13.38 0.30 -14.61
C ARG A 242 13.01 -0.73 -13.55
N LEU A 243 12.26 -0.33 -12.51
CA LEU A 243 11.81 -1.28 -11.51
C LEU A 243 10.66 -2.15 -12.01
N ALA A 244 9.74 -1.60 -12.80
CA ALA A 244 8.57 -2.35 -13.31
C ALA A 244 8.94 -3.58 -14.16
N VAL A 245 10.08 -3.58 -14.84
CA VAL A 245 10.55 -4.74 -15.63
C VAL A 245 11.20 -5.84 -14.79
N ARG A 246 11.45 -5.59 -13.49
CA ARG A 246 12.00 -6.60 -12.58
C ARG A 246 10.90 -7.56 -12.13
N THR A 247 11.20 -8.86 -12.08
CA THR A 247 10.24 -9.91 -11.72
C THR A 247 9.56 -9.65 -10.38
N GLU A 248 10.31 -9.19 -9.36
CA GLU A 248 9.76 -8.96 -8.02
C GLU A 248 8.74 -7.82 -7.99
N PHE A 249 8.85 -6.86 -8.92
CA PHE A 249 7.93 -5.73 -9.06
C PHE A 249 6.73 -6.03 -9.97
N ALA A 250 6.98 -6.78 -11.03
CA ALA A 250 5.95 -7.14 -12.01
C ALA A 250 4.97 -8.19 -11.52
N ARG A 251 5.45 -9.20 -10.77
CA ARG A 251 4.71 -10.44 -10.47
C ARG A 251 3.31 -10.24 -9.90
N HIS A 252 3.13 -9.22 -9.07
CA HIS A 252 1.87 -8.96 -8.37
C HIS A 252 1.18 -7.66 -8.82
N LEU A 253 1.71 -6.99 -9.84
CA LEU A 253 1.10 -5.80 -10.42
C LEU A 253 0.09 -6.20 -11.51
N ASP A 254 -1.19 -6.10 -11.21
CA ASP A 254 -2.27 -6.15 -12.21
C ASP A 254 -2.94 -4.77 -12.27
N ILE A 255 -2.65 -4.03 -13.34
CA ILE A 255 -3.19 -2.69 -13.56
C ILE A 255 -4.70 -2.72 -13.77
N ASP A 256 -5.21 -3.73 -14.45
CA ASP A 256 -6.65 -3.86 -14.66
C ASP A 256 -7.37 -4.14 -13.33
N ALA A 257 -6.76 -4.94 -12.44
CA ALA A 257 -7.25 -5.14 -11.07
C ALA A 257 -7.27 -3.84 -10.26
N VAL A 258 -6.19 -3.04 -10.32
CA VAL A 258 -6.12 -1.73 -9.67
C VAL A 258 -7.24 -0.81 -10.19
N LEU A 259 -7.44 -0.75 -11.51
CA LEU A 259 -8.49 0.07 -12.12
C LEU A 259 -9.90 -0.44 -11.80
N ARG A 260 -10.13 -1.76 -11.81
CA ARG A 260 -11.40 -2.38 -11.38
C ARG A 260 -11.72 -1.98 -9.93
N ARG A 261 -10.74 -2.11 -9.04
CA ARG A 261 -10.89 -1.71 -7.63
C ARG A 261 -11.17 -0.22 -7.50
N HIS A 262 -10.45 0.62 -8.22
CA HIS A 262 -10.67 2.05 -8.18
C HIS A 262 -12.11 2.40 -8.58
N ARG A 263 -12.57 1.89 -9.73
CA ARG A 263 -13.94 2.12 -10.24
C ARG A 263 -15.04 1.64 -9.29
N SER A 264 -14.82 0.55 -8.56
CA SER A 264 -15.82 0.04 -7.62
C SER A 264 -15.99 0.92 -6.36
N HIS A 265 -15.00 1.76 -6.04
CA HIS A 265 -15.00 2.64 -4.87
C HIS A 265 -15.14 4.12 -5.21
N CYS A 266 -14.77 4.52 -6.43
CA CYS A 266 -14.80 5.91 -6.86
C CYS A 266 -16.25 6.41 -6.97
N ARG A 267 -16.56 7.47 -6.21
CA ARG A 267 -17.84 8.20 -6.28
C ARG A 267 -17.67 9.62 -6.84
N GLY A 268 -16.44 10.00 -7.20
CA GLY A 268 -16.08 11.33 -7.68
C GLY A 268 -16.37 11.53 -9.16
N ARG A 269 -16.31 12.78 -9.61
CA ARG A 269 -16.34 13.12 -11.04
C ARG A 269 -14.94 12.86 -11.62
N GLU A 270 -14.87 12.11 -12.71
CA GLU A 270 -13.60 11.91 -13.43
C GLU A 270 -13.13 13.24 -14.01
N ALA A 271 -11.88 13.61 -13.70
CA ALA A 271 -11.20 14.76 -14.29
C ALA A 271 -10.61 14.39 -15.66
N ALA A 272 -10.36 15.41 -16.49
CA ALA A 272 -9.86 15.22 -17.86
C ALA A 272 -8.46 14.57 -17.95
N GLY A 273 -7.70 14.49 -16.84
CA GLY A 273 -6.36 13.90 -16.79
C GLY A 273 -6.30 12.39 -17.05
N ALA A 274 -7.44 11.68 -17.07
CA ALA A 274 -7.52 10.24 -17.28
C ALA A 274 -6.88 9.74 -18.59
N GLY A 275 -6.78 10.60 -19.61
CA GLY A 275 -6.17 10.28 -20.90
C GLY A 275 -4.65 10.23 -20.89
N ILE A 276 -3.99 10.79 -19.87
CA ILE A 276 -2.53 10.84 -19.78
C ILE A 276 -2.05 9.60 -19.03
N ARG A 277 -1.46 8.67 -19.78
CA ARG A 277 -0.73 7.52 -19.24
C ARG A 277 0.76 7.78 -19.40
N ILE A 278 1.50 7.74 -18.29
CA ILE A 278 2.91 8.08 -18.27
C ILE A 278 3.77 6.84 -18.51
N VAL A 279 3.46 5.74 -17.83
CA VAL A 279 4.22 4.49 -17.92
C VAL A 279 3.36 3.37 -18.48
N ASP A 280 3.95 2.56 -19.37
CA ASP A 280 3.38 1.26 -19.71
C ASP A 280 3.80 0.22 -18.69
N TRP A 281 2.99 0.08 -17.65
CA TRP A 281 3.18 -0.91 -16.60
C TRP A 281 2.95 -2.36 -17.04
N SER A 282 2.45 -2.59 -18.27
CA SER A 282 2.20 -3.94 -18.80
C SER A 282 3.42 -4.58 -19.46
N ALA A 283 4.52 -3.83 -19.63
CA ALA A 283 5.70 -4.24 -20.38
C ALA A 283 6.63 -5.24 -19.65
N ALA A 284 6.21 -5.83 -18.53
CA ALA A 284 7.00 -6.85 -17.85
C ALA A 284 6.93 -8.20 -18.58
N PRO A 285 8.03 -8.97 -18.66
CA PRO A 285 8.00 -10.31 -19.24
C PRO A 285 7.06 -11.21 -18.44
N ARG A 286 6.07 -11.80 -19.12
CA ARG A 286 5.24 -12.89 -18.59
C ARG A 286 6.05 -14.15 -18.36
#